data_AF-A0A3D9AIA8-F1
#
_entry.id   AF-A0A3D9AIA8-F1
#
_cell.length_a   1.000
_cell.length_b   1.000
_cell.length_c   1.000
_cell.angle_alpha   90.00
_cell.angle_beta   90.00
_cell.angle_gamma   90.00
#
_symmetry.space_group_name_H-M   'P 1'
#
loop_
_entity.id
_entity.type
_entity.pdbx_description
1 polymer ?
#
loop_
_entity_poly.entity_id
_entity_poly.type
_entity_poly.pdbx_seq_one_letter_code
_entity_poly.pdbx_strand_id
1 'polypeptide(L)'
;MKKLFYGCGIFISSLYFSQEKDSKLNVSFFDGIVVAGYVDNGAYLNFTGPNVNFIHKSTKLMIGMLPSLRIKKDQSNGTKNSIIMPTLGVGFAVVYKKIALQIPFYYNTKTSTDSGSWKVGLGIGYTFK
;
A
#
# COMPACT_ATOMS: atom_id res chain seq x y z
N MET A 1 11.08 -45.87 24.70
CA MET A 1 11.61 -44.59 24.17
C MET A 1 11.06 -44.20 22.80
N LYS A 2 11.01 -45.10 21.79
CA LYS A 2 10.52 -44.76 20.43
C LYS A 2 9.06 -44.23 20.37
N LYS A 3 8.14 -44.77 21.17
CA LYS A 3 6.73 -44.31 21.21
C LYS A 3 6.54 -42.88 21.73
N LEU A 4 7.47 -42.38 22.55
CA LEU A 4 7.45 -41.02 23.09
C LEU A 4 7.79 -39.98 22.01
N PHE A 5 8.76 -40.31 21.14
CA PHE A 5 9.16 -39.45 20.03
C PHE A 5 8.07 -39.29 18.96
N TYR A 6 7.31 -40.35 18.66
CA TYR A 6 6.16 -40.26 17.75
C TYR A 6 5.03 -39.39 18.34
N GLY A 7 4.78 -39.49 19.64
CA GLY A 7 3.80 -38.64 20.34
C GLY A 7 4.17 -37.16 20.31
N CYS A 8 5.45 -36.84 20.57
CA CYS A 8 5.95 -35.47 20.46
C CYS A 8 5.89 -34.93 19.03
N GLY A 9 6.23 -35.74 18.02
CA GLY A 9 6.15 -35.32 16.61
C GLY A 9 4.73 -34.94 16.18
N ILE A 10 3.72 -35.71 16.61
CA ILE A 10 2.31 -35.44 16.31
C ILE A 10 1.83 -34.17 17.04
N PHE A 11 2.20 -33.99 18.32
CA PHE A 11 1.86 -32.79 19.09
C PHE A 11 2.51 -31.50 18.55
N ILE A 12 3.74 -31.59 18.07
CA ILE A 12 4.43 -30.45 17.48
C ILE A 12 3.74 -30.08 16.15
N SER A 13 3.35 -31.06 15.33
CA SER A 13 2.66 -30.80 14.06
C SER A 13 1.26 -30.19 14.24
N SER A 14 0.51 -30.58 15.29
CA SER A 14 -0.83 -30.03 15.54
C SER A 14 -0.79 -28.58 16.06
N LEU A 15 0.29 -28.17 16.76
CA LEU A 15 0.47 -26.80 17.23
C LEU A 15 0.84 -25.82 16.10
N TYR A 16 1.47 -26.28 15.01
CA TYR A 16 1.84 -25.44 13.87
C TYR A 16 0.71 -25.17 12.88
N PHE A 17 -0.32 -26.02 12.83
CA PHE A 17 -1.44 -25.91 11.88
C PHE A 17 -2.75 -25.39 12.50
N SER A 18 -2.91 -25.36 13.83
CA SER A 18 -4.21 -25.13 14.48
C SER A 18 -4.58 -23.67 14.76
N GLN A 19 -3.88 -22.68 14.21
CA GLN A 19 -4.23 -21.25 14.36
C GLN A 19 -4.21 -20.48 13.03
N GLU A 20 -4.68 -21.08 11.94
CA GLU A 20 -5.08 -20.26 10.80
C GLU A 20 -6.33 -19.47 11.19
N LYS A 21 -6.14 -18.21 11.59
CA LYS A 21 -7.21 -17.22 11.51
C LYS A 21 -7.61 -17.13 10.05
N ASP A 22 -8.85 -17.47 9.76
CA ASP A 22 -9.43 -17.45 8.42
C ASP A 22 -9.02 -16.17 7.69
N SER A 23 -8.51 -16.36 6.47
CA SER A 23 -8.20 -15.24 5.60
C SER A 23 -9.48 -14.48 5.27
N LYS A 24 -9.50 -13.18 5.60
CA LYS A 24 -10.71 -12.36 5.46
C LYS A 24 -10.54 -11.36 4.32
N LEU A 25 -11.46 -11.42 3.36
CA LEU A 25 -11.64 -10.35 2.37
C LEU A 25 -12.51 -9.26 2.98
N ASN A 26 -12.07 -8.00 2.88
CA ASN A 26 -12.77 -6.87 3.44
C ASN A 26 -12.72 -5.67 2.49
N VAL A 27 -13.83 -4.93 2.44
CA VAL A 27 -13.94 -3.64 1.76
C VAL A 27 -13.91 -2.55 2.81
N SER A 28 -13.03 -1.56 2.65
CA SER A 28 -12.85 -0.47 3.60
C SER A 28 -12.79 0.86 2.87
N PHE A 29 -13.47 1.88 3.39
CA PHE A 29 -13.40 3.25 2.85
C PHE A 29 -12.13 3.99 3.26
N PHE A 30 -11.61 3.68 4.45
CA PHE A 30 -10.40 4.31 4.99
C PHE A 30 -9.75 3.37 6.00
N ASP A 31 -8.46 3.09 5.78
CA ASP A 31 -7.71 2.12 6.58
C ASP A 31 -6.77 2.74 7.61
N GLY A 32 -6.69 4.08 7.69
CA GLY A 32 -5.81 4.75 8.64
C GLY A 32 -4.32 4.54 8.32
N ILE A 33 -3.99 4.32 7.06
CA ILE A 33 -2.60 4.15 6.60
C ILE A 33 -2.18 5.43 5.89
N VAL A 34 -1.05 5.95 6.33
CA VAL A 34 -0.39 7.09 5.71
C VAL A 34 0.93 6.60 5.11
N VAL A 35 1.16 6.88 3.83
CA VAL A 35 2.37 6.47 3.11
C VAL A 35 3.03 7.68 2.50
N ALA A 36 4.33 7.86 2.73
CA ALA A 36 5.14 8.83 2.02
C ALA A 36 6.05 8.11 1.04
N GLY A 37 6.34 8.73 -0.10
CA GLY A 37 7.19 8.11 -1.09
C GLY A 37 7.60 9.05 -2.21
N TYR A 38 8.14 8.45 -3.26
CA TYR A 38 8.67 9.16 -4.42
C TYR A 38 8.00 8.66 -5.70
N VAL A 39 7.66 9.60 -6.58
CA VAL A 39 7.13 9.32 -7.91
C VAL A 39 7.44 10.48 -8.84
N ASP A 40 7.88 10.17 -10.06
CA ASP A 40 7.96 11.15 -11.15
C ASP A 40 8.71 12.45 -10.78
N ASN A 41 9.88 12.31 -10.19
CA ASN A 41 10.73 13.41 -9.73
C ASN A 41 10.12 14.30 -8.63
N GLY A 42 9.18 13.75 -7.86
CA GLY A 42 8.54 14.43 -6.74
C GLY A 42 8.24 13.47 -5.59
N ALA A 43 7.94 14.04 -4.43
CA ALA A 43 7.45 13.28 -3.29
C ALA A 43 5.92 13.17 -3.35
N TYR A 44 5.37 12.23 -2.60
CA TYR A 44 3.93 12.15 -2.38
C TYR A 44 3.62 11.78 -0.93
N LEU A 45 2.41 12.11 -0.51
CA LEU A 45 1.78 11.63 0.71
C LEU A 45 0.42 11.01 0.35
N ASN A 46 0.26 9.73 0.66
CA ASN A 46 -0.95 8.96 0.37
C ASN A 46 -1.68 8.60 1.64
N PHE A 47 -2.99 8.61 1.51
CA PHE A 47 -3.93 8.10 2.49
C PHE A 47 -4.65 6.93 1.83
N THR A 48 -4.77 5.80 2.52
CA THR A 48 -5.49 4.65 1.94
C THR A 48 -7.00 4.92 1.95
N GLY A 49 -7.57 5.08 0.76
CA GLY A 49 -9.00 5.32 0.55
C GLY A 49 -9.77 4.03 0.29
N PRO A 50 -10.90 4.07 -0.44
CA PRO A 50 -11.69 2.89 -0.73
C PRO A 50 -10.83 1.81 -1.39
N ASN A 51 -10.75 0.67 -0.71
CA ASN A 51 -9.89 -0.44 -1.09
C ASN A 51 -10.55 -1.78 -0.80
N VAL A 52 -10.09 -2.78 -1.55
CA VAL A 52 -10.30 -4.18 -1.23
C VAL A 52 -9.02 -4.68 -0.58
N ASN A 53 -9.14 -5.24 0.61
CA ASN A 53 -8.02 -5.84 1.32
C ASN A 53 -8.25 -7.31 1.63
N PHE A 54 -7.14 -8.03 1.66
CA PHE A 54 -7.04 -9.43 2.04
C PHE A 54 -6.10 -9.52 3.24
N ILE A 55 -6.61 -10.03 4.35
CA ILE A 55 -5.85 -10.16 5.59
C ILE A 55 -5.56 -11.63 5.86
N HIS A 56 -4.29 -11.96 6.00
CA HIS A 56 -3.83 -13.27 6.46
C HIS A 56 -2.75 -13.09 7.54
N LYS A 57 -3.04 -13.59 8.75
CA LYS A 57 -2.18 -13.42 9.94
C LYS A 57 -1.88 -11.93 10.22
N SER A 58 -0.60 -11.55 10.27
CA SER A 58 -0.16 -10.16 10.49
C SER A 58 0.11 -9.38 9.19
N THR A 59 -0.29 -9.94 8.06
CA THR A 59 -0.09 -9.36 6.73
C THR A 59 -1.43 -8.97 6.12
N LYS A 60 -1.54 -7.72 5.68
CA LYS A 60 -2.65 -7.22 4.88
C LYS A 60 -2.14 -6.86 3.49
N LEU A 61 -2.78 -7.42 2.46
CA LEU A 61 -2.61 -7.00 1.08
C LEU A 61 -3.79 -6.11 0.72
N MET A 62 -3.56 -5.01 -0.01
CA MET A 62 -4.64 -4.16 -0.47
C MET A 62 -4.41 -3.67 -1.90
N ILE A 63 -5.52 -3.48 -2.58
CA ILE A 63 -5.61 -2.74 -3.84
C ILE A 63 -6.71 -1.69 -3.69
N GLY A 64 -6.45 -0.47 -4.09
CA GLY A 64 -7.48 0.56 -4.01
C GLY A 64 -7.04 1.94 -4.44
N MET A 65 -7.95 2.87 -4.21
CA MET A 65 -7.77 4.27 -4.51
C MET A 65 -6.89 4.93 -3.45
N LEU A 66 -6.01 5.81 -3.90
CA LEU A 66 -5.04 6.51 -3.08
C LEU A 66 -5.30 8.01 -3.19
N PRO A 67 -6.14 8.59 -2.32
CA PRO A 67 -6.14 10.03 -2.09
C PRO A 67 -4.73 10.50 -1.73
N SER A 68 -4.22 11.47 -2.48
CA SER A 68 -2.80 11.82 -2.45
C SER A 68 -2.55 13.31 -2.49
N LEU A 69 -1.51 13.76 -1.80
CA LEU A 69 -0.87 15.05 -2.04
C LEU A 69 0.45 14.79 -2.75
N ARG A 70 0.60 15.27 -3.98
CA ARG A 70 1.90 15.25 -4.66
C ARG A 70 2.64 16.55 -4.43
N ILE A 71 3.93 16.41 -4.18
CA ILE A 71 4.88 17.49 -3.94
C ILE A 71 5.87 17.45 -5.10
N LYS A 72 5.63 18.26 -6.12
CA LYS A 72 6.45 18.31 -7.33
C LYS A 72 6.53 19.73 -7.83
N LYS A 73 7.75 20.19 -8.13
CA LYS A 73 7.95 21.50 -8.74
C LYS A 73 7.51 21.48 -10.20
N ASP A 74 6.68 22.44 -10.58
CA ASP A 74 6.32 22.66 -11.98
C ASP A 74 7.52 23.24 -12.75
N GLN A 75 7.84 22.62 -13.88
CA GLN A 75 8.95 22.99 -14.76
C GLN A 75 8.49 23.78 -16.00
N SER A 76 7.22 24.17 -16.06
CA SER A 76 6.67 24.96 -17.16
C SER A 76 7.33 26.35 -17.25
N ASN A 77 7.58 26.80 -18.49
CA ASN A 77 8.23 28.10 -18.77
C ASN A 77 7.31 29.31 -18.57
N GLY A 78 5.99 29.11 -18.45
CA GLY A 78 4.98 30.15 -18.25
C GLY A 78 4.34 30.09 -16.86
N THR A 79 3.01 30.13 -16.81
CA THR A 79 2.23 29.92 -15.58
C THR A 79 2.56 28.56 -14.95
N LYS A 80 2.85 28.56 -13.65
CA LYS A 80 3.24 27.36 -12.90
C LYS A 80 2.13 26.92 -11.96
N ASN A 81 1.95 25.61 -11.86
CA ASN A 81 1.10 25.00 -10.84
C ASN A 81 1.73 25.13 -9.44
N SER A 82 0.89 24.98 -8.43
CA SER A 82 1.32 24.85 -7.04
C SER A 82 2.29 23.67 -6.88
N ILE A 83 3.29 23.84 -6.00
CA ILE A 83 4.26 22.78 -5.64
C ILE A 83 3.55 21.60 -4.98
N ILE A 84 2.47 21.88 -4.24
CA ILE A 84 1.64 20.87 -3.58
C ILE A 84 0.30 20.81 -4.30
N MET A 85 -0.06 19.63 -4.80
CA MET A 85 -1.30 19.40 -5.53
C MET A 85 -2.04 18.15 -5.03
N PRO A 86 -3.37 18.22 -4.86
CA PRO A 86 -4.17 17.03 -4.63
C PRO A 86 -4.25 16.19 -5.90
N THR A 87 -4.09 14.88 -5.76
CA THR A 87 -4.24 13.92 -6.86
C THR A 87 -4.91 12.65 -6.35
N LEU A 88 -5.36 11.84 -7.29
CA LEU A 88 -5.89 10.52 -7.00
C LEU A 88 -5.04 9.48 -7.72
N GLY A 89 -4.47 8.55 -6.96
CA GLY A 89 -3.78 7.38 -7.48
C GLY A 89 -4.62 6.11 -7.34
N VAL A 90 -4.11 5.04 -7.91
CA VAL A 90 -4.51 3.66 -7.61
C VAL A 90 -3.25 2.90 -7.24
N GLY A 91 -3.31 1.88 -6.40
CA GLY A 91 -2.11 1.09 -6.16
C GLY A 91 -2.29 -0.10 -5.24
N PHE A 92 -1.18 -0.80 -5.09
CA PHE A 92 -1.06 -1.93 -4.20
C PHE A 92 -0.34 -1.50 -2.92
N ALA A 93 -0.76 -2.04 -1.79
CA ALA A 93 0.03 -1.96 -0.57
C ALA A 93 0.08 -3.30 0.15
N VAL A 94 1.22 -3.54 0.79
CA VAL A 94 1.40 -4.63 1.74
C VAL A 94 1.65 -4.00 3.10
N VAL A 95 0.86 -4.40 4.09
CA VAL A 95 1.07 -3.98 5.49
C VAL A 95 1.49 -5.19 6.28
N TYR A 96 2.64 -5.12 6.92
CA TYR A 96 3.10 -6.11 7.87
C TYR A 96 3.17 -5.47 9.26
N LYS A 97 2.35 -5.97 10.19
CA LYS A 97 2.12 -5.35 11.49
C LYS A 97 1.69 -3.88 11.33
N LYS A 98 2.61 -2.94 11.58
CA LYS A 98 2.35 -1.50 11.47
C LYS A 98 3.00 -0.81 10.28
N ILE A 99 3.86 -1.50 9.53
CA ILE A 99 4.62 -0.92 8.42
C ILE A 99 3.92 -1.24 7.11
N ALA A 100 3.73 -0.22 6.27
CA ALA A 100 3.14 -0.34 4.95
C ALA A 100 4.21 -0.12 3.88
N LEU A 101 4.25 -0.97 2.87
CA LEU A 101 4.97 -0.76 1.61
C LEU A 101 3.94 -0.58 0.51
N GLN A 102 4.09 0.45 -0.32
CA GLN A 102 3.10 0.80 -1.33
C GLN A 102 3.73 1.05 -2.70
N ILE A 103 3.08 0.54 -3.74
CA ILE A 103 3.38 0.81 -5.14
C ILE A 103 2.17 1.56 -5.73
N PRO A 104 2.19 2.91 -5.70
CA PRO A 104 1.15 3.72 -6.32
C PRO A 104 1.39 3.93 -7.82
N PHE A 105 0.29 4.10 -8.54
CA PHE A 105 0.22 4.46 -9.95
C PHE A 105 -0.59 5.75 -10.06
N TYR A 106 0.01 6.76 -10.68
CA TYR A 106 -0.63 8.05 -10.94
C TYR A 106 -0.70 8.31 -12.43
N TYR A 107 -1.84 8.78 -12.90
CA TYR A 107 -1.93 9.31 -14.24
C TYR A 107 -1.55 10.80 -14.24
N ASN A 108 -0.47 11.14 -14.94
CA ASN A 108 -0.17 12.51 -15.28
C ASN A 108 -0.96 12.89 -16.52
N THR A 109 -1.75 13.96 -16.43
CA THR A 109 -2.49 14.48 -17.58
C THR A 109 -1.55 15.04 -18.63
N LYS A 110 -1.98 14.96 -19.89
CA LYS A 110 -1.31 15.61 -21.03
C LYS A 110 -1.12 17.10 -20.76
N THR A 111 0.03 17.65 -21.14
CA THR A 111 0.31 19.09 -21.17
C THR A 111 0.43 19.58 -22.62
N SER A 112 0.74 20.86 -22.83
CA SER A 112 1.05 21.39 -24.17
C SER A 112 2.36 20.83 -24.75
N THR A 113 3.26 20.32 -23.89
CA THR A 113 4.60 19.85 -24.28
C THR A 113 4.79 18.35 -24.10
N ASP A 114 3.96 17.67 -23.29
CA ASP A 114 4.14 16.27 -22.92
C ASP A 114 2.86 15.45 -23.02
N SER A 115 2.99 14.19 -23.40
CA SER A 115 1.88 13.23 -23.42
C SER A 115 1.48 12.78 -22.02
N GLY A 116 0.19 12.50 -21.84
CA GLY A 116 -0.30 11.90 -20.61
C GLY A 116 0.32 10.51 -20.40
N SER A 117 0.73 10.20 -19.17
CA SER A 117 1.40 8.94 -18.87
C SER A 117 1.17 8.47 -17.44
N TRP A 118 1.12 7.16 -17.26
CA TRP A 118 1.12 6.55 -15.95
C TRP A 118 2.53 6.56 -15.35
N LYS A 119 2.62 6.95 -14.08
CA LYS A 119 3.85 7.00 -13.30
C LYS A 119 3.74 6.06 -12.12
N VAL A 120 4.72 5.19 -11.99
CA VAL A 120 4.83 4.24 -10.87
C VAL A 120 5.72 4.85 -9.81
N GLY A 121 5.26 4.83 -8.57
CA GLY A 121 6.03 5.26 -7.40
C GLY A 121 6.36 4.11 -6.47
N LEU A 122 7.10 4.45 -5.42
CA LEU A 122 7.36 3.56 -4.29
C LEU A 122 7.32 4.39 -2.99
N GLY A 123 6.75 3.82 -1.94
CA GLY A 123 6.70 4.49 -0.65
C GLY A 123 6.55 3.55 0.53
N ILE A 124 6.86 4.11 1.69
CA ILE A 124 6.78 3.46 2.99
C ILE A 124 5.81 4.25 3.88
N GLY A 125 5.07 3.54 4.70
CA GLY A 125 4.03 4.12 5.53
C GLY A 125 3.80 3.38 6.82
N TYR A 126 2.82 3.86 7.54
CA TYR A 126 2.45 3.36 8.86
C TYR A 126 0.93 3.23 8.98
N THR A 127 0.46 2.14 9.59
CA THR A 127 -0.95 2.00 10.01
C THR A 127 -1.11 2.45 11.46
N PHE A 128 -2.02 3.40 11.67
CA PHE A 128 -2.38 3.88 13.00
C PHE A 128 -3.50 3.05 13.64
N LYS A 129 -4.17 2.21 12.84
CA LYS A 129 -5.19 1.26 13.28
C LYS A 129 -4.56 -0.09 13.64
#